data_AF-A0A7C5MGV5-F1
#
_entry.id   AF-A0A7C5MGV5-F1
#
_cell.length_a   1.000
_cell.length_b   1.000
_cell.length_c   1.000
_cell.angle_alpha   90.00
_cell.angle_beta   90.00
_cell.angle_gamma   90.00
#
_symmetry.space_group_name_H-M   'P 1'
#
loop_
_entity.id
_entity.type
_entity.pdbx_description
1 polymer ?
#
loop_
_entity_poly.entity_id
_entity_poly.type
_entity_poly.pdbx_seq_one_letter_code
_entity_poly.pdbx_strand_id
1 'polypeptide(L)'
;VKVPDFPPLVQGKAKAPAGPFPNPPTPDGQENPPGEWSDGGLFYDNDSGAIANPDDHIASVKYGYTNTTFYVALVMNEDMSKKAGSQYAVAIYFSHKHILDVNTGQFEQNPFNTTDRWGRPLGFLMGGAAFAVMLDFSQKPPKATLSKADGAGGFGPASGDFQTGGPVPGGKILEFAIPYKTLGIVMGDPLEFEAVVMKDGKAIDWAPNLTGKVVFEDPTTLVYVTFVVDVSGSTIALDTYGPINNKPQPQGKGIVYIAGNQDKLGLWIPNKISLHDDGKNGDEKAGDSLWSGTFGFMPGTLLRYKYTIGIPTDEAKWAGTEEFPLTERGLDVTKDPNCKKMRVRDIFADRPQPTGTAGPHSVIENCVK
;
A
#
# COMPACT_ATOMS: atom_id res chain seq x y z
N VAL A 1 12.61 32.46 -26.72
CA VAL A 1 13.37 32.02 -25.53
C VAL A 1 13.51 30.51 -25.62
N LYS A 2 14.73 29.96 -25.58
CA LYS A 2 14.97 28.51 -25.65
C LYS A 2 14.53 27.92 -24.30
N VAL A 3 13.47 27.13 -24.29
CA VAL A 3 13.04 26.43 -23.08
C VAL A 3 14.17 25.45 -22.71
N PRO A 4 14.75 25.52 -21.50
CA PRO A 4 15.76 24.57 -21.07
C PRO A 4 15.17 23.16 -21.11
N ASP A 5 15.90 22.24 -21.72
CA ASP A 5 15.57 20.82 -21.72
C ASP A 5 15.92 20.29 -20.32
N PHE A 6 14.92 20.24 -19.44
CA PHE A 6 15.09 19.60 -18.14
C PHE A 6 14.96 18.09 -18.37
N PRO A 7 16.01 17.29 -18.10
CA PRO A 7 15.82 15.85 -18.07
C PRO A 7 14.68 15.56 -17.10
N PRO A 8 13.67 14.75 -17.48
CA PRO A 8 12.57 14.44 -16.59
C PRO A 8 13.16 13.89 -15.30
N LEU A 9 12.80 14.49 -14.17
CA LEU A 9 13.05 13.93 -12.86
C LEU A 9 12.17 12.68 -12.76
N VAL A 10 12.67 11.55 -13.28
CA VAL A 10 12.00 10.26 -13.17
C VAL A 10 12.17 9.81 -11.73
N GLN A 11 11.19 10.12 -10.91
CA GLN A 11 11.09 9.58 -9.57
C GLN A 11 11.04 8.05 -9.63
N GLY A 12 11.73 7.39 -8.70
CA GLY A 12 11.67 5.94 -8.58
C GLY A 12 10.23 5.48 -8.39
N LYS A 13 9.89 4.28 -8.88
CA LYS A 13 8.59 3.69 -8.58
C LYS A 13 8.56 3.25 -7.12
N ALA A 14 7.40 3.43 -6.47
CA ALA A 14 7.16 2.82 -5.17
C ALA A 14 7.39 1.30 -5.25
N LYS A 15 7.95 0.74 -4.19
CA LYS A 15 8.32 -0.67 -4.08
C LYS A 15 7.78 -1.23 -2.77
N ALA A 16 7.17 -2.41 -2.81
CA ALA A 16 6.85 -3.18 -1.62
C ALA A 16 8.09 -3.95 -1.15
N PRO A 17 8.26 -4.22 0.17
CA PRO A 17 9.36 -5.04 0.66
C PRO A 17 9.28 -6.45 0.08
N ALA A 18 10.44 -7.05 -0.22
CA ALA A 18 10.51 -8.38 -0.83
C ALA A 18 10.29 -9.54 0.18
N GLY A 19 10.30 -9.23 1.48
CA GLY A 19 10.18 -10.21 2.56
C GLY A 19 11.00 -9.77 3.77
N PRO A 20 11.21 -10.67 4.75
CA PRO A 20 12.14 -10.41 5.84
C PRO A 20 13.54 -10.10 5.28
N PHE A 21 14.19 -9.06 5.79
CA PHE A 21 15.55 -8.72 5.45
C PHE A 21 16.48 -9.90 5.72
N PRO A 22 17.24 -10.39 4.71
CA PRO A 22 18.29 -11.37 4.96
C PRO A 22 19.44 -10.74 5.77
N ASN A 23 19.74 -9.47 5.49
CA ASN A 23 20.69 -8.64 6.23
C ASN A 23 19.97 -7.35 6.63
N PRO A 24 19.46 -7.23 7.88
CA PRO A 24 18.72 -6.05 8.28
C PRO A 24 19.63 -4.80 8.33
N PRO A 25 19.06 -3.62 8.06
CA PRO A 25 19.79 -2.37 8.19
C PRO A 25 20.19 -2.12 9.65
N THR A 26 21.31 -1.43 9.84
CA THR A 26 21.77 -1.01 11.18
C THR A 26 21.41 0.44 11.39
N PRO A 27 20.58 0.80 12.40
CA PRO A 27 20.24 2.20 12.64
C PRO A 27 21.48 3.03 13.04
N ASP A 28 22.11 3.68 12.07
CA ASP A 28 23.33 4.48 12.24
C ASP A 28 23.19 5.89 11.64
N GLY A 29 22.08 6.17 10.94
CA GLY A 29 21.77 7.47 10.33
C GLY A 29 22.40 7.67 8.96
N GLN A 30 22.90 6.59 8.34
CA GLN A 30 23.48 6.55 7.01
C GLN A 30 22.93 5.32 6.26
N GLU A 31 23.28 5.17 4.98
CA GLU A 31 23.01 3.94 4.25
C GLU A 31 24.33 3.16 4.15
N ASN A 32 24.63 2.37 5.18
CA ASN A 32 25.93 1.78 5.41
C ASN A 32 25.85 0.31 5.87
N PRO A 33 26.13 -0.67 4.99
CA PRO A 33 26.71 -0.48 3.66
C PRO A 33 25.71 0.13 2.65
N PRO A 34 26.21 0.74 1.57
CA PRO A 34 25.34 1.20 0.48
C PRO A 34 24.40 0.08 0.01
N GLY A 35 23.10 0.36 0.00
CA GLY A 35 22.08 -0.60 -0.42
C GLY A 35 21.61 -1.58 0.66
N GLU A 36 21.89 -1.35 1.95
CA GLU A 36 21.31 -2.14 3.05
C GLU A 36 19.76 -2.15 3.03
N TRP A 37 19.13 -1.13 2.42
CA TRP A 37 17.68 -1.04 2.24
C TRP A 37 17.18 -1.65 0.92
N SER A 38 18.03 -2.32 0.15
CA SER A 38 17.70 -2.80 -1.21
C SER A 38 16.55 -3.80 -1.25
N ASP A 39 16.39 -4.63 -0.22
CA ASP A 39 15.27 -5.58 -0.10
C ASP A 39 14.00 -4.96 0.52
N GLY A 40 14.11 -3.72 0.99
CA GLY A 40 13.02 -2.98 1.61
C GLY A 40 12.00 -2.45 0.60
N GLY A 41 10.87 -2.02 1.14
CA GLY A 41 9.94 -1.16 0.47
C GLY A 41 10.42 0.29 0.43
N LEU A 42 9.95 1.03 -0.55
CA LEU A 42 10.23 2.44 -0.77
C LEU A 42 8.94 3.11 -1.22
N PHE A 43 8.61 4.24 -0.63
CA PHE A 43 7.68 5.19 -1.21
C PHE A 43 8.20 6.60 -1.02
N TYR A 44 7.76 7.49 -1.89
CA TYR A 44 8.11 8.89 -1.84
C TYR A 44 6.96 9.68 -1.22
N ASP A 45 7.31 10.79 -0.58
CA ASP A 45 6.32 11.73 -0.11
C ASP A 45 5.82 12.55 -1.30
N ASN A 46 4.65 12.20 -1.83
CA ASN A 46 4.14 12.72 -3.10
C ASN A 46 2.85 13.52 -2.91
N ASP A 47 2.82 14.47 -1.98
CA ASP A 47 1.67 15.38 -1.85
C ASP A 47 1.47 16.24 -3.11
N SER A 48 2.53 16.38 -3.93
CA SER A 48 2.63 17.32 -5.06
C SER A 48 2.66 16.68 -6.44
N GLY A 49 2.40 15.37 -6.56
CA GLY A 49 2.41 14.65 -7.83
C GLY A 49 3.81 14.20 -8.25
N ALA A 50 4.13 14.26 -9.55
CA ALA A 50 5.39 13.73 -10.10
C ALA A 50 6.64 14.60 -9.81
N ILE A 51 6.45 15.74 -9.12
CA ILE A 51 7.51 16.70 -8.82
C ILE A 51 7.57 16.82 -7.30
N ALA A 52 8.77 16.72 -6.74
CA ALA A 52 9.00 16.91 -5.30
C ALA A 52 8.50 18.29 -4.86
N ASN A 53 7.74 18.36 -3.77
CA ASN A 53 7.33 19.62 -3.20
C ASN A 53 8.57 20.28 -2.56
N PRO A 54 8.89 21.54 -2.88
CA PRO A 54 9.93 22.26 -2.13
C PRO A 54 9.58 22.42 -0.63
N ASP A 55 8.31 22.29 -0.25
CA ASP A 55 7.87 22.37 1.14
C ASP A 55 7.93 21.02 1.89
N ASP A 56 8.21 19.90 1.20
CA ASP A 56 8.34 18.58 1.83
C ASP A 56 9.61 18.53 2.71
N HIS A 57 9.45 18.01 3.92
CA HIS A 57 10.56 17.73 4.81
C HIS A 57 11.06 16.29 4.64
N ILE A 58 10.18 15.33 4.36
CA ILE A 58 10.47 13.93 4.05
C ILE A 58 10.58 13.80 2.53
N ALA A 59 11.74 13.38 2.04
CA ALA A 59 11.92 13.09 0.61
C ALA A 59 11.38 11.71 0.24
N SER A 60 11.63 10.72 1.11
CA SER A 60 11.18 9.35 0.90
C SER A 60 11.22 8.54 2.20
N VAL A 61 10.47 7.46 2.21
CA VAL A 61 10.41 6.49 3.30
C VAL A 61 10.84 5.13 2.78
N LYS A 62 11.87 4.57 3.41
CA LYS A 62 12.28 3.18 3.23
C LYS A 62 11.78 2.38 4.42
N TYR A 63 11.32 1.15 4.19
CA TYR A 63 10.80 0.33 5.28
C TYR A 63 10.96 -1.15 4.97
N GLY A 64 10.98 -1.98 6.00
CA GLY A 64 11.07 -3.43 5.87
C GLY A 64 11.05 -4.07 7.22
N TYR A 65 11.35 -5.36 7.29
CA TYR A 65 11.20 -6.10 8.54
C TYR A 65 12.10 -7.31 8.58
N THR A 66 12.32 -7.85 9.78
CA THR A 66 12.75 -9.24 10.00
C THR A 66 11.60 -9.99 10.68
N ASN A 67 11.84 -11.22 11.14
CA ASN A 67 10.86 -11.98 11.93
C ASN A 67 10.62 -11.39 13.33
N THR A 68 11.42 -10.41 13.79
CA THR A 68 11.32 -9.87 15.14
C THR A 68 11.24 -8.36 15.21
N THR A 69 11.56 -7.66 14.12
CA THR A 69 11.78 -6.21 14.13
C THR A 69 11.25 -5.58 12.86
N PHE A 70 10.48 -4.50 13.00
CA PHE A 70 10.15 -3.59 11.92
C PHE A 70 11.22 -2.50 11.81
N TYR A 71 11.60 -2.15 10.58
CA TYR A 71 12.59 -1.13 10.29
C TYR A 71 11.97 -0.06 9.40
N VAL A 72 12.26 1.20 9.70
CA VAL A 72 11.88 2.34 8.87
C VAL A 72 12.99 3.37 8.87
N ALA A 73 13.28 3.91 7.68
CA ALA A 73 14.17 5.04 7.50
C ALA A 73 13.44 6.18 6.78
N LEU A 74 13.63 7.38 7.28
CA LEU A 74 13.16 8.61 6.69
C LEU A 74 14.35 9.32 6.05
N VAL A 75 14.30 9.47 4.73
CA VAL A 75 15.25 10.29 3.99
C VAL A 75 14.66 11.68 3.93
N MET A 76 15.31 12.64 4.57
CA MET A 76 14.84 14.01 4.70
C MET A 76 15.40 14.90 3.58
N ASN A 77 14.71 15.97 3.22
CA ASN A 77 15.23 16.96 2.26
C ASN A 77 16.34 17.84 2.88
N GLU A 78 16.33 17.98 4.20
CA GLU A 78 17.26 18.80 4.98
C GLU A 78 18.31 18.00 5.75
N ASP A 79 19.43 18.65 6.07
CA ASP A 79 20.44 18.12 7.00
C ASP A 79 19.89 18.14 8.43
N MET A 80 19.62 16.95 8.96
CA MET A 80 18.96 16.75 10.23
C MET A 80 19.86 17.06 11.43
N SER A 81 21.18 17.06 11.25
CA SER A 81 22.12 17.44 12.32
C SER A 81 21.99 18.93 12.70
N LYS A 82 21.53 19.76 11.76
CA LYS A 82 21.28 21.20 11.98
C LYS A 82 19.99 21.48 12.75
N LYS A 83 19.11 20.49 12.91
CA LYS A 83 17.86 20.63 13.67
C LYS A 83 18.05 20.44 15.17
N ALA A 84 19.18 19.89 15.61
CA ALA A 84 19.42 19.64 17.02
C ALA A 84 19.46 20.96 17.83
N GLY A 85 18.75 21.00 18.96
CA GLY A 85 18.46 22.20 19.74
C GLY A 85 17.31 23.07 19.23
N SER A 86 16.48 22.61 18.29
CA SER A 86 15.31 23.35 17.77
C SER A 86 13.99 22.69 18.16
N GLN A 87 12.86 23.40 18.01
CA GLN A 87 11.53 22.83 18.23
C GLN A 87 11.08 21.96 17.04
N TYR A 88 11.89 20.98 16.70
CA TYR A 88 11.65 20.04 15.60
C TYR A 88 11.50 18.63 16.17
N ALA A 89 10.55 17.85 15.66
CA ALA A 89 10.47 16.44 16.00
C ALA A 89 10.00 15.62 14.80
N VAL A 90 10.28 14.33 14.88
CA VAL A 90 9.79 13.34 13.92
C VAL A 90 9.15 12.21 14.71
N ALA A 91 7.91 11.85 14.37
CA ALA A 91 7.18 10.77 15.01
C ALA A 91 6.80 9.71 13.97
N ILE A 92 6.99 8.44 14.32
CA ILE A 92 6.42 7.30 13.61
C ILE A 92 5.29 6.74 14.44
N TYR A 93 4.08 6.77 13.90
CA TYR A 93 2.88 6.21 14.50
C TYR A 93 2.68 4.78 14.03
N PHE A 94 2.21 3.89 14.91
CA PHE A 94 1.98 2.48 14.60
C PHE A 94 0.59 2.03 15.06
N SER A 95 -0.08 1.24 14.22
CA SER A 95 -1.28 0.54 14.61
C SER A 95 -0.95 -0.59 15.61
N HIS A 96 -1.97 -1.13 16.25
CA HIS A 96 -1.84 -2.35 17.06
C HIS A 96 -3.05 -3.24 16.85
N LYS A 97 -2.77 -4.50 16.51
CA LYS A 97 -3.72 -5.60 16.57
C LYS A 97 -2.92 -6.90 16.68
N HIS A 98 -3.06 -7.62 17.78
CA HIS A 98 -2.44 -8.92 17.97
C HIS A 98 -3.45 -10.02 17.72
N ILE A 99 -3.29 -10.81 16.66
CA ILE A 99 -4.23 -11.87 16.31
C ILE A 99 -3.96 -13.08 17.21
N LEU A 100 -4.94 -13.46 18.02
CA LEU A 100 -4.89 -14.65 18.87
C LEU A 100 -5.29 -15.90 18.08
N ASP A 101 -6.27 -15.78 17.19
CA ASP A 101 -6.71 -16.86 16.31
C ASP A 101 -7.34 -16.29 15.02
N VAL A 102 -6.70 -16.58 13.89
CA VAL A 102 -7.12 -16.11 12.57
C VAL A 102 -8.45 -16.73 12.10
N ASN A 103 -8.78 -17.95 12.55
CA ASN A 103 -9.98 -18.66 12.10
C ASN A 103 -11.24 -18.12 12.77
N THR A 104 -11.13 -17.76 14.04
CA THR A 104 -12.22 -17.15 14.80
C THR A 104 -12.23 -15.63 14.70
N GLY A 105 -11.12 -15.04 14.24
CA GLY A 105 -10.92 -13.59 14.24
C GLY A 105 -10.74 -13.02 15.64
N GLN A 106 -10.34 -13.82 16.62
CA GLN A 106 -10.01 -13.32 17.96
C GLN A 106 -8.70 -12.55 17.94
N PHE A 107 -8.68 -11.39 18.60
CA PHE A 107 -7.52 -10.53 18.70
C PHE A 107 -7.49 -9.73 20.00
N GLU A 108 -6.31 -9.24 20.36
CA GLU A 108 -6.11 -8.20 21.35
C GLU A 108 -5.80 -6.88 20.65
N GLN A 109 -6.38 -5.79 21.14
CA GLN A 109 -6.14 -4.45 20.62
C GLN A 109 -5.95 -3.47 21.76
N ASN A 110 -4.86 -2.70 21.69
CA ASN A 110 -4.60 -1.60 22.58
C ASN A 110 -5.51 -0.40 22.27
N PRO A 111 -5.73 0.51 23.23
CA PRO A 111 -6.31 1.82 22.92
C PRO A 111 -5.52 2.49 21.80
N PHE A 112 -6.24 3.16 20.90
CA PHE A 112 -5.66 3.84 19.74
C PHE A 112 -6.31 5.20 19.54
N ASN A 113 -5.57 6.12 18.91
CA ASN A 113 -6.08 7.42 18.51
C ASN A 113 -6.21 7.46 16.97
N THR A 114 -7.31 8.04 16.48
CA THR A 114 -7.54 8.27 15.04
C THR A 114 -6.76 9.46 14.50
N THR A 115 -6.20 10.28 15.39
CA THR A 115 -5.39 11.45 15.06
C THR A 115 -3.97 11.34 15.62
N ASP A 116 -3.05 12.07 15.01
CA ASP A 116 -1.73 12.32 15.57
C ASP A 116 -1.82 13.22 16.82
N ARG A 117 -0.67 13.47 17.46
CA ARG A 117 -0.56 14.35 18.64
C ARG A 117 -0.97 15.81 18.37
N TRP A 118 -1.13 16.19 17.10
CA TRP A 118 -1.43 17.55 16.66
C TRP A 118 -2.85 17.67 16.09
N GLY A 119 -3.67 16.61 16.23
CA GLY A 119 -5.08 16.59 15.86
C GLY A 119 -5.35 16.30 14.39
N ARG A 120 -4.34 15.98 13.58
CA ARG A 120 -4.54 15.57 12.19
C ARG A 120 -4.98 14.11 12.13
N PRO A 121 -6.01 13.74 11.35
CA PRO A 121 -6.37 12.34 11.13
C PRO A 121 -5.23 11.53 10.51
N LEU A 122 -4.96 10.33 11.05
CA LEU A 122 -3.94 9.40 10.54
C LEU A 122 -4.46 8.52 9.39
N GLY A 123 -5.77 8.35 9.28
CA GLY A 123 -6.40 7.57 8.20
C GLY A 123 -6.04 6.09 8.20
N PHE A 124 -5.68 5.51 9.35
CA PHE A 124 -5.35 4.08 9.44
C PHE A 124 -6.58 3.21 9.18
N LEU A 125 -6.43 2.16 8.37
CA LEU A 125 -7.50 1.21 8.07
C LEU A 125 -7.81 0.31 9.27
N MET A 126 -6.83 0.13 10.16
CA MET A 126 -6.94 -0.64 11.42
C MET A 126 -7.50 0.16 12.61
N GLY A 127 -8.03 1.36 12.39
CA GLY A 127 -8.72 2.18 13.40
C GLY A 127 -7.91 3.36 13.92
N GLY A 128 -6.57 3.24 14.06
CA GLY A 128 -5.72 4.35 14.50
C GLY A 128 -4.36 3.89 15.03
N ALA A 129 -3.59 4.85 15.55
CA ALA A 129 -2.30 4.58 16.14
C ALA A 129 -2.41 4.26 17.63
N ALA A 130 -1.85 3.13 18.03
CA ALA A 130 -1.72 2.70 19.42
C ALA A 130 -0.35 3.06 20.01
N PHE A 131 0.68 3.21 19.17
CA PHE A 131 2.03 3.57 19.59
C PHE A 131 2.58 4.72 18.76
N ALA A 132 3.52 5.46 19.35
CA ALA A 132 4.33 6.44 18.66
C ALA A 132 5.78 6.36 19.12
N VAL A 133 6.72 6.25 18.18
CA VAL A 133 8.15 6.44 18.42
C VAL A 133 8.52 7.83 17.92
N MET A 134 9.04 8.69 18.79
CA MET A 134 9.35 10.08 18.47
C MET A 134 10.82 10.40 18.73
N LEU A 135 11.46 11.08 17.79
CA LEU A 135 12.77 11.70 17.93
C LEU A 135 12.60 13.22 18.09
N ASP A 136 12.84 13.72 19.30
CA ASP A 136 12.72 15.13 19.68
C ASP A 136 14.08 15.83 19.55
N PHE A 137 14.17 16.83 18.68
CA PHE A 137 15.39 17.58 18.40
C PHE A 137 15.55 18.82 19.29
N SER A 138 14.71 19.04 20.31
CA SER A 138 14.90 20.13 21.26
C SER A 138 16.18 20.00 22.10
N GLN A 139 16.79 18.81 22.09
CA GLN A 139 17.99 18.46 22.86
C GLN A 139 19.16 18.08 21.94
N LYS A 140 20.37 18.02 22.53
CA LYS A 140 21.61 17.56 21.88
C LYS A 140 22.27 16.47 22.75
N PRO A 141 22.29 15.19 22.32
CA PRO A 141 21.68 14.64 21.10
C PRO A 141 20.14 14.67 21.14
N PRO A 142 19.45 14.49 19.99
CA PRO A 142 18.00 14.32 19.97
C PRO A 142 17.55 13.18 20.88
N LYS A 143 16.39 13.34 21.50
CA LYS A 143 15.86 12.38 22.47
C LYS A 143 14.82 11.49 21.81
N ALA A 144 15.07 10.18 21.83
CA ALA A 144 14.09 9.20 21.37
C ALA A 144 13.13 8.82 22.50
N THR A 145 11.83 8.70 22.20
CA THR A 145 10.80 8.30 23.17
C THR A 145 9.79 7.35 22.53
N LEU A 146 9.28 6.41 23.33
CA LEU A 146 8.12 5.60 23.00
C LEU A 146 6.91 6.11 23.79
N SER A 147 5.75 6.07 23.17
CA SER A 147 4.48 6.38 23.83
C SER A 147 3.37 5.47 23.35
N LYS A 148 2.36 5.31 24.20
CA LYS A 148 1.15 4.54 23.92
C LYS A 148 -0.06 5.48 23.93
N ALA A 149 -0.99 5.27 23.01
CA ALA A 149 -2.24 6.01 22.97
C ALA A 149 -3.12 5.68 24.18
N ASP A 150 -3.91 6.65 24.63
CA ASP A 150 -4.91 6.50 25.69
C ASP A 150 -6.34 6.24 25.16
N GLY A 151 -6.56 6.36 23.85
CA GLY A 151 -7.87 6.24 23.22
C GLY A 151 -8.73 7.52 23.26
N ALA A 152 -8.19 8.61 23.82
CA ALA A 152 -8.84 9.90 23.98
C ALA A 152 -8.08 11.03 23.25
N GLY A 153 -7.19 10.69 22.32
CA GLY A 153 -6.35 11.61 21.56
C GLY A 153 -4.98 11.88 22.21
N GLY A 154 -4.73 11.39 23.42
CA GLY A 154 -3.46 11.55 24.14
C GLY A 154 -2.50 10.39 23.92
N PHE A 155 -1.21 10.68 24.09
CA PHE A 155 -0.12 9.69 24.00
C PHE A 155 0.76 9.79 25.24
N GLY A 156 0.62 8.82 26.14
CA GLY A 156 1.35 8.72 27.40
C GLY A 156 2.70 7.99 27.24
N PRO A 157 3.66 8.20 28.16
CA PRO A 157 4.95 7.50 28.12
C PRO A 157 4.79 5.98 28.12
N ALA A 158 5.62 5.29 27.36
CA ALA A 158 5.70 3.84 27.35
C ALA A 158 7.17 3.38 27.34
N SER A 159 7.39 2.12 27.70
CA SER A 159 8.71 1.50 27.76
C SER A 159 8.80 0.38 26.73
N GLY A 160 9.97 0.22 26.12
CA GLY A 160 10.26 -0.86 25.19
C GLY A 160 11.64 -0.71 24.60
N ASP A 161 12.17 -1.81 24.07
CA ASP A 161 13.48 -1.80 23.41
C ASP A 161 13.27 -1.34 21.97
N PHE A 162 13.84 -0.21 21.58
CA PHE A 162 13.89 0.23 20.19
C PHE A 162 15.19 1.00 19.96
N GLN A 163 15.62 1.08 18.72
CA GLN A 163 16.85 1.78 18.35
C GLN A 163 16.53 2.89 17.36
N THR A 164 17.30 3.97 17.43
CA THR A 164 17.26 5.07 16.48
C THR A 164 18.66 5.34 15.95
N GLY A 165 18.78 5.52 14.64
CA GLY A 165 19.98 5.96 13.94
C GLY A 165 19.85 7.41 13.48
N GLY A 166 20.97 8.12 13.52
CA GLY A 166 21.05 9.52 13.09
C GLY A 166 20.47 10.56 14.07
N PRO A 167 20.56 11.85 13.72
CA PRO A 167 21.27 12.36 12.54
C PRO A 167 22.80 12.29 12.72
N VAL A 168 23.52 11.94 11.68
CA VAL A 168 24.99 12.15 11.60
C VAL A 168 25.30 13.56 11.09
N PRO A 169 26.49 14.14 11.32
CA PRO A 169 26.85 15.46 10.79
C PRO A 169 26.71 15.54 9.27
N GLY A 170 25.91 16.49 8.77
CA GLY A 170 25.60 16.60 7.33
C GLY A 170 24.59 15.56 6.81
N GLY A 171 24.12 14.67 7.69
CA GLY A 171 23.25 13.54 7.35
C GLY A 171 21.78 13.93 7.20
N LYS A 172 21.11 13.20 6.30
CA LYS A 172 19.70 13.40 5.97
C LYS A 172 18.81 12.21 6.35
N ILE A 173 19.39 11.15 6.92
CA ILE A 173 18.67 9.91 7.20
C ILE A 173 18.42 9.80 8.70
N LEU A 174 17.19 9.45 9.05
CA LEU A 174 16.79 9.01 10.38
C LEU A 174 16.31 7.58 10.27
N GLU A 175 16.81 6.69 11.12
CA GLU A 175 16.49 5.26 11.05
C GLU A 175 15.91 4.78 12.36
N PHE A 176 15.01 3.82 12.30
CA PHE A 176 14.35 3.26 13.46
C PHE A 176 14.29 1.73 13.32
N ALA A 177 14.63 1.02 14.39
CA ALA A 177 14.39 -0.41 14.52
C ALA A 177 13.46 -0.64 15.71
N ILE A 178 12.25 -1.14 15.44
CA ILE A 178 11.17 -1.34 16.39
C ILE A 178 10.85 -2.84 16.48
N PRO A 179 11.35 -3.54 17.50
CA PRO A 179 10.96 -4.91 17.81
C PRO A 179 9.44 -5.05 17.93
N TYR A 180 8.87 -6.11 17.36
CA TYR A 180 7.42 -6.37 17.43
C TYR A 180 6.92 -6.48 18.87
N LYS A 181 7.74 -7.06 19.76
CA LYS A 181 7.46 -7.12 21.21
C LYS A 181 7.23 -5.74 21.84
N THR A 182 7.90 -4.69 21.32
CA THR A 182 7.77 -3.31 21.81
C THR A 182 6.41 -2.72 21.45
N LEU A 183 5.85 -3.16 20.32
CA LEU A 183 4.49 -2.84 19.92
C LEU A 183 3.45 -3.81 20.51
N GLY A 184 3.87 -4.89 21.19
CA GLY A 184 2.97 -5.92 21.68
C GLY A 184 2.29 -6.72 20.56
N ILE A 185 3.00 -6.94 19.45
CA ILE A 185 2.57 -7.78 18.32
C ILE A 185 3.64 -8.85 18.02
N VAL A 186 3.33 -9.77 17.11
CA VAL A 186 4.26 -10.76 16.55
C VAL A 186 4.35 -10.63 15.02
N MET A 187 5.32 -11.31 14.40
CA MET A 187 5.45 -11.31 12.94
C MET A 187 4.18 -11.87 12.28
N GLY A 188 3.65 -11.13 11.30
CA GLY A 188 2.42 -11.48 10.59
C GLY A 188 1.16 -10.90 11.23
N ASP A 189 1.25 -10.31 12.42
CA ASP A 189 0.17 -9.46 12.92
C ASP A 189 0.00 -8.23 12.02
N PRO A 190 -1.21 -7.68 11.94
CA PRO A 190 -1.49 -6.51 11.12
C PRO A 190 -0.69 -5.30 11.61
N LEU A 191 -0.05 -4.59 10.68
CA LEU A 191 0.79 -3.44 10.98
C LEU A 191 0.60 -2.35 9.92
N GLU A 192 0.27 -1.14 10.39
CA GLU A 192 0.28 0.11 9.64
C GLU A 192 1.19 1.11 10.34
N PHE A 193 1.79 2.02 9.56
CA PHE A 193 2.54 3.13 10.11
C PHE A 193 2.40 4.41 9.29
N GLU A 194 2.69 5.55 9.91
CA GLU A 194 2.80 6.85 9.25
C GLU A 194 3.90 7.66 9.94
N ALA A 195 4.68 8.37 9.15
CA ALA A 195 5.68 9.32 9.63
C ALA A 195 5.09 10.73 9.64
N VAL A 196 5.35 11.50 10.69
CA VAL A 196 4.92 12.90 10.79
C VAL A 196 6.09 13.74 11.29
N VAL A 197 6.33 14.85 10.59
CA VAL A 197 7.28 15.89 10.99
C VAL A 197 6.55 17.00 11.71
N MET A 198 7.12 17.44 12.82
CA MET A 198 6.66 18.57 13.60
C MET A 198 7.69 19.68 13.61
N LYS A 199 7.19 20.92 13.55
CA LYS A 199 7.96 22.12 13.85
C LYS A 199 7.09 23.12 14.62
N ASP A 200 7.66 23.72 15.66
CA ASP A 200 7.02 24.77 16.47
C ASP A 200 5.63 24.34 17.00
N GLY A 201 5.51 23.06 17.39
CA GLY A 201 4.29 22.47 17.95
C GLY A 201 3.19 22.13 16.93
N LYS A 202 3.49 22.12 15.62
CA LYS A 202 2.53 21.77 14.56
C LYS A 202 3.08 20.70 13.64
N ALA A 203 2.23 19.76 13.22
CA ALA A 203 2.53 18.89 12.10
C ALA A 203 2.71 19.77 10.84
N ILE A 204 3.83 19.58 10.14
CA ILE A 204 4.17 20.35 8.93
C ILE A 204 4.35 19.47 7.71
N ASP A 205 4.54 18.17 7.90
CA ASP A 205 4.74 17.21 6.83
C ASP A 205 4.45 15.79 7.33
N TRP A 206 4.07 14.88 6.44
CA TRP A 206 3.64 13.53 6.79
C TRP A 206 3.73 12.57 5.61
N ALA A 207 4.14 11.33 5.88
CA ALA A 207 4.33 10.30 4.85
C ALA A 207 3.72 8.96 5.31
N PRO A 208 2.75 8.39 4.57
CA PRO A 208 2.14 8.88 3.33
C PRO A 208 1.11 10.01 3.54
N ASN A 209 0.74 10.71 2.47
CA ASN A 209 -0.11 11.91 2.55
C ASN A 209 -1.58 11.73 2.94
N LEU A 210 -2.17 10.59 2.58
CA LEU A 210 -3.63 10.42 2.63
C LEU A 210 -4.07 9.38 3.65
N THR A 211 -3.26 8.34 3.84
CA THR A 211 -3.56 7.21 4.72
C THR A 211 -2.26 6.59 5.19
N GLY A 212 -2.27 5.99 6.37
CA GLY A 212 -1.17 5.16 6.86
C GLY A 212 -0.72 4.10 5.84
N LYS A 213 0.55 3.72 5.93
CA LYS A 213 1.14 2.67 5.11
C LYS A 213 0.90 1.31 5.75
N VAL A 214 0.11 0.48 5.08
CA VAL A 214 -0.04 -0.95 5.43
C VAL A 214 1.25 -1.70 5.13
N VAL A 215 1.78 -2.39 6.14
CA VAL A 215 2.93 -3.30 6.07
C VAL A 215 2.43 -4.73 6.04
N PHE A 216 1.54 -5.09 6.97
CA PHE A 216 0.84 -6.37 7.03
C PHE A 216 -0.65 -6.11 7.07
N GLU A 217 -1.38 -6.68 6.12
CA GLU A 217 -2.83 -6.62 6.08
C GLU A 217 -3.45 -7.39 7.26
N ASP A 218 -4.69 -7.07 7.57
CA ASP A 218 -5.44 -7.76 8.60
C ASP A 218 -6.28 -8.91 8.02
N PRO A 219 -5.81 -10.17 8.10
CA PRO A 219 -6.50 -11.31 7.51
C PRO A 219 -7.90 -11.53 8.12
N THR A 220 -8.15 -11.01 9.34
CA THR A 220 -9.46 -11.15 10.00
C THR A 220 -10.50 -10.17 9.46
N THR A 221 -10.05 -9.10 8.79
CA THR A 221 -10.94 -8.06 8.23
C THR A 221 -11.01 -8.04 6.71
N LEU A 222 -10.19 -8.84 6.01
CA LEU A 222 -10.22 -8.93 4.55
C LEU A 222 -11.63 -9.19 4.00
N VAL A 223 -11.91 -8.50 2.90
CA VAL A 223 -13.04 -8.76 2.02
C VAL A 223 -12.51 -9.50 0.80
N TYR A 224 -13.04 -10.69 0.56
CA TYR A 224 -12.71 -11.49 -0.62
C TYR A 224 -13.57 -11.04 -1.80
N VAL A 225 -12.94 -10.38 -2.77
CA VAL A 225 -13.60 -9.89 -3.97
C VAL A 225 -13.39 -10.91 -5.08
N THR A 226 -14.48 -11.52 -5.56
CA THR A 226 -14.49 -12.36 -6.75
C THR A 226 -14.77 -11.48 -7.96
N PHE A 227 -13.77 -11.32 -8.83
CA PHE A 227 -13.96 -10.74 -10.16
C PHE A 227 -14.42 -11.84 -11.10
N VAL A 228 -15.44 -11.54 -11.89
CA VAL A 228 -15.96 -12.38 -12.97
C VAL A 228 -16.05 -11.50 -14.20
N VAL A 229 -15.50 -11.91 -15.33
CA VAL A 229 -15.59 -11.17 -16.58
C VAL A 229 -16.13 -12.06 -17.69
N ASP A 230 -17.20 -11.60 -18.32
CA ASP A 230 -17.75 -12.21 -19.53
C ASP A 230 -16.88 -11.84 -20.73
N VAL A 231 -16.27 -12.87 -21.33
CA VAL A 231 -15.47 -12.77 -22.57
C VAL A 231 -16.11 -13.49 -23.75
N SER A 232 -17.42 -13.78 -23.70
CA SER A 232 -18.15 -14.43 -24.79
C SER A 232 -18.24 -13.57 -26.05
N GLY A 233 -18.12 -12.24 -25.91
CA GLY A 233 -18.34 -11.28 -26.99
C GLY A 233 -19.81 -11.09 -27.37
N SER A 234 -20.74 -11.67 -26.61
CA SER A 234 -22.17 -11.67 -26.95
C SER A 234 -22.88 -10.34 -26.68
N THR A 235 -22.47 -9.63 -25.61
CA THR A 235 -23.01 -8.30 -25.28
C THR A 235 -22.19 -7.18 -25.93
N ILE A 236 -20.87 -7.25 -25.83
CA ILE A 236 -19.93 -6.33 -26.46
C ILE A 236 -18.86 -7.15 -27.16
N ALA A 237 -18.56 -6.84 -28.42
CA ALA A 237 -17.53 -7.56 -29.17
C ALA A 237 -16.15 -7.37 -28.51
N LEU A 238 -15.39 -8.46 -28.37
CA LEU A 238 -14.07 -8.42 -27.71
C LEU A 238 -13.07 -7.45 -28.37
N ASP A 239 -13.21 -7.24 -29.67
CA ASP A 239 -12.33 -6.41 -30.49
C ASP A 239 -12.83 -4.98 -30.70
N THR A 240 -13.80 -4.53 -29.88
CA THR A 240 -14.40 -3.18 -29.98
C THR A 240 -13.38 -2.05 -30.00
N TYR A 241 -12.26 -2.17 -29.27
CA TYR A 241 -11.22 -1.13 -29.18
C TYR A 241 -9.89 -1.50 -29.83
N GLY A 242 -9.82 -2.63 -30.53
CA GLY A 242 -8.62 -3.12 -31.18
C GLY A 242 -8.60 -4.63 -31.34
N PRO A 243 -7.73 -5.18 -32.20
CA PRO A 243 -7.65 -6.63 -32.40
C PRO A 243 -7.16 -7.34 -31.13
N ILE A 244 -7.87 -8.40 -30.75
CA ILE A 244 -7.41 -9.36 -29.74
C ILE A 244 -6.74 -10.52 -30.47
N ASN A 245 -5.41 -10.57 -30.42
CA ASN A 245 -4.60 -11.48 -31.23
C ASN A 245 -4.84 -12.96 -30.87
N ASN A 246 -5.09 -13.24 -29.60
CA ASN A 246 -5.32 -14.58 -29.07
C ASN A 246 -6.67 -14.59 -28.35
N LYS A 247 -7.77 -14.83 -29.06
CA LYS A 247 -9.10 -14.92 -28.43
C LYS A 247 -9.15 -16.05 -27.37
N PRO A 248 -9.97 -15.93 -26.31
CA PRO A 248 -10.14 -16.99 -25.33
C PRO A 248 -10.67 -18.29 -25.96
N GLN A 249 -10.64 -19.38 -25.21
CA GLN A 249 -11.33 -20.62 -25.61
C GLN A 249 -12.84 -20.35 -25.75
N PRO A 250 -13.53 -21.00 -26.71
CA PRO A 250 -13.01 -21.99 -27.66
C PRO A 250 -12.38 -21.41 -28.94
N GLN A 251 -12.41 -20.09 -29.16
CA GLN A 251 -12.00 -19.46 -30.42
C GLN A 251 -10.48 -19.30 -30.58
N GLY A 252 -9.72 -19.48 -29.52
CA GLY A 252 -8.26 -19.40 -29.53
C GLY A 252 -7.63 -19.94 -28.25
N LYS A 253 -6.37 -19.59 -28.02
CA LYS A 253 -5.59 -20.02 -26.84
C LYS A 253 -5.43 -18.92 -25.79
N GLY A 254 -6.17 -17.82 -25.92
CA GLY A 254 -6.13 -16.71 -24.99
C GLY A 254 -6.51 -17.14 -23.58
N ILE A 255 -5.80 -16.58 -22.61
CA ILE A 255 -6.10 -16.62 -21.19
C ILE A 255 -6.57 -15.21 -20.82
N VAL A 256 -7.58 -15.13 -19.97
CA VAL A 256 -8.03 -13.85 -19.42
C VAL A 256 -7.22 -13.54 -18.17
N TYR A 257 -6.75 -12.31 -18.08
CA TYR A 257 -5.96 -11.80 -16.97
C TYR A 257 -6.58 -10.54 -16.40
N ILE A 258 -6.21 -10.19 -15.17
CA ILE A 258 -6.53 -8.93 -14.52
C ILE A 258 -5.24 -8.17 -14.19
N ALA A 259 -5.24 -6.86 -14.39
CA ALA A 259 -4.13 -5.97 -14.03
C ALA A 259 -4.68 -4.74 -13.31
N GLY A 260 -4.05 -4.31 -12.21
CA GLY A 260 -4.55 -3.19 -11.41
C GLY A 260 -3.54 -2.57 -10.46
N ASN A 261 -4.01 -1.59 -9.68
CA ASN A 261 -3.19 -0.79 -8.77
C ASN A 261 -2.73 -1.52 -7.49
N GLN A 262 -3.29 -2.70 -7.20
CA GLN A 262 -2.91 -3.51 -6.05
C GLN A 262 -1.88 -4.57 -6.44
N ASP A 263 -1.07 -5.00 -5.47
CA ASP A 263 -0.07 -6.06 -5.63
C ASP A 263 -0.68 -7.39 -6.07
N LYS A 264 -1.83 -7.76 -5.49
CA LYS A 264 -2.65 -8.93 -5.86
C LYS A 264 -3.20 -8.84 -7.27
N LEU A 265 -3.25 -7.64 -7.84
CA LEU A 265 -3.65 -7.37 -9.23
C LEU A 265 -2.43 -7.05 -10.12
N GLY A 266 -1.22 -7.34 -9.67
CA GLY A 266 -0.01 -7.29 -10.50
C GLY A 266 0.59 -5.90 -10.73
N LEU A 267 0.17 -4.85 -10.01
CA LEU A 267 0.72 -3.48 -10.12
C LEU A 267 0.82 -2.97 -11.57
N TRP A 268 -0.28 -3.09 -12.32
CA TRP A 268 -0.37 -2.72 -13.73
C TRP A 268 0.56 -3.47 -14.68
N ILE A 269 1.05 -4.65 -14.29
CA ILE A 269 1.75 -5.57 -15.20
C ILE A 269 0.68 -6.46 -15.89
N PRO A 270 0.33 -6.22 -17.16
CA PRO A 270 -0.67 -7.01 -17.87
C PRO A 270 -0.20 -8.44 -18.09
N ASN A 271 -1.16 -9.35 -18.27
CA ASN A 271 -0.94 -10.78 -18.52
C ASN A 271 -0.11 -11.50 -17.44
N LYS A 272 -0.13 -10.98 -16.20
CA LYS A 272 0.58 -11.57 -15.04
C LYS A 272 -0.35 -12.37 -14.12
N ILE A 273 -1.51 -11.82 -13.78
CA ILE A 273 -2.47 -12.47 -12.87
C ILE A 273 -3.60 -13.08 -13.69
N SER A 274 -3.58 -14.40 -13.87
CA SER A 274 -4.58 -15.11 -14.66
C SER A 274 -5.88 -15.30 -13.90
N LEU A 275 -6.99 -15.20 -14.62
CA LEU A 275 -8.30 -15.69 -14.21
C LEU A 275 -8.51 -17.12 -14.76
N HIS A 276 -9.61 -17.76 -14.35
CA HIS A 276 -9.92 -19.14 -14.73
C HIS A 276 -11.40 -19.33 -15.08
N ASP A 277 -11.66 -20.24 -16.02
CA ASP A 277 -12.98 -20.72 -16.46
C ASP A 277 -12.97 -22.27 -16.35
N ASP A 278 -12.87 -22.77 -15.11
CA ASP A 278 -12.59 -24.17 -14.76
C ASP A 278 -13.56 -24.80 -13.73
N GLY A 279 -14.59 -24.05 -13.33
CA GLY A 279 -15.60 -24.40 -12.32
C GLY A 279 -15.06 -24.44 -10.90
N LYS A 280 -13.94 -23.77 -10.59
CA LYS A 280 -13.29 -23.76 -9.27
C LYS A 280 -12.94 -22.35 -8.80
N ASN A 281 -12.65 -22.23 -7.49
CA ASN A 281 -12.06 -21.03 -6.87
C ASN A 281 -12.78 -19.69 -7.14
N GLY A 282 -14.10 -19.74 -7.34
CA GLY A 282 -14.91 -18.57 -7.66
C GLY A 282 -15.60 -18.67 -9.02
N ASP A 283 -15.12 -19.56 -9.90
CA ASP A 283 -15.79 -19.85 -11.15
C ASP A 283 -16.98 -20.78 -10.91
N GLU A 284 -18.14 -20.38 -11.42
CA GLU A 284 -19.40 -21.08 -11.19
C GLU A 284 -19.55 -22.28 -12.14
N LYS A 285 -19.01 -22.19 -13.36
CA LYS A 285 -19.18 -23.23 -14.37
C LYS A 285 -18.09 -23.20 -15.44
N ALA A 286 -17.32 -24.27 -15.51
CA ALA A 286 -16.29 -24.45 -16.53
C ALA A 286 -16.81 -24.35 -17.97
N GLY A 287 -16.06 -23.63 -18.80
CA GLY A 287 -16.26 -23.48 -20.23
C GLY A 287 -17.45 -22.61 -20.62
N ASP A 288 -17.94 -21.75 -19.72
CA ASP A 288 -19.07 -20.85 -20.00
C ASP A 288 -18.66 -19.44 -20.46
N SER A 289 -17.35 -19.22 -20.65
CA SER A 289 -16.75 -17.93 -21.02
C SER A 289 -16.86 -16.85 -19.93
N LEU A 290 -17.18 -17.21 -18.69
CA LEU A 290 -17.07 -16.34 -17.52
C LEU A 290 -15.78 -16.67 -16.79
N TRP A 291 -14.78 -15.81 -16.95
CA TRP A 291 -13.48 -16.03 -16.31
C TRP A 291 -13.45 -15.33 -14.97
N SER A 292 -12.96 -16.01 -13.93
CA SER A 292 -13.00 -15.47 -12.58
C SER A 292 -11.74 -15.68 -11.75
N GLY A 293 -11.64 -14.90 -10.68
CA GLY A 293 -10.58 -14.97 -9.68
C GLY A 293 -10.98 -14.25 -8.40
N THR A 294 -10.57 -14.78 -7.25
CA THR A 294 -10.92 -14.24 -5.93
C THR A 294 -9.68 -13.75 -5.19
N PHE A 295 -9.73 -12.52 -4.70
CA PHE A 295 -8.60 -11.87 -4.03
C PHE A 295 -9.06 -11.18 -2.74
N GLY A 296 -8.27 -11.27 -1.66
CA GLY A 296 -8.57 -10.59 -0.40
C GLY A 296 -8.04 -9.15 -0.40
N PHE A 297 -8.88 -8.18 -0.02
CA PHE A 297 -8.50 -6.79 0.13
C PHE A 297 -8.98 -6.22 1.46
N MET A 298 -8.27 -5.22 1.98
CA MET A 298 -8.73 -4.48 3.16
C MET A 298 -10.04 -3.72 2.87
N PRO A 299 -10.99 -3.64 3.82
CA PRO A 299 -12.17 -2.81 3.68
C PRO A 299 -11.83 -1.37 3.30
N GLY A 300 -12.56 -0.78 2.35
CA GLY A 300 -12.32 0.58 1.86
C GLY A 300 -11.15 0.74 0.90
N THR A 301 -10.47 -0.34 0.50
CA THR A 301 -9.43 -0.27 -0.53
C THR A 301 -10.03 0.21 -1.86
N LEU A 302 -9.44 1.26 -2.44
CA LEU A 302 -9.78 1.70 -3.79
C LEU A 302 -9.09 0.78 -4.82
N LEU A 303 -9.91 0.06 -5.59
CA LEU A 303 -9.45 -0.79 -6.68
C LEU A 303 -9.54 -0.03 -8.00
N ARG A 304 -8.42 -0.05 -8.74
CA ARG A 304 -8.32 0.37 -10.14
C ARG A 304 -7.78 -0.80 -10.93
N TYR A 305 -8.48 -1.21 -11.98
CA TYR A 305 -8.11 -2.42 -12.71
C TYR A 305 -8.59 -2.40 -14.17
N LYS A 306 -8.06 -3.35 -14.95
CA LYS A 306 -8.44 -3.69 -16.31
C LYS A 306 -8.31 -5.19 -16.53
N TYR A 307 -9.00 -5.68 -17.55
CA TYR A 307 -8.79 -7.03 -18.08
C TYR A 307 -7.89 -7.02 -19.31
N THR A 308 -7.13 -8.09 -19.48
CA THR A 308 -6.39 -8.37 -20.72
C THR A 308 -6.63 -9.80 -21.17
N ILE A 309 -6.53 -10.05 -22.49
CA ILE A 309 -6.60 -11.37 -23.08
C ILE A 309 -5.31 -11.61 -23.86
N GLY A 310 -4.49 -12.55 -23.39
CA GLY A 310 -3.18 -12.82 -23.97
C GLY A 310 -2.75 -14.27 -23.80
N ILE A 311 -1.50 -14.56 -24.13
CA ILE A 311 -0.84 -15.83 -23.79
C ILE A 311 0.32 -15.58 -22.81
N PRO A 312 0.89 -16.60 -22.15
CA PRO A 312 1.94 -16.37 -21.14
C PRO A 312 3.16 -15.58 -21.64
N THR A 313 3.49 -15.65 -22.93
CA THR A 313 4.59 -14.88 -23.54
C THR A 313 4.28 -13.39 -23.75
N ASP A 314 3.07 -12.94 -23.41
CA ASP A 314 2.60 -11.55 -23.50
C ASP A 314 2.67 -10.81 -22.15
N GLU A 315 3.28 -11.39 -21.11
CA GLU A 315 3.51 -10.69 -19.84
C GLU A 315 4.16 -9.31 -20.07
N ALA A 316 3.63 -8.30 -19.37
CA ALA A 316 4.02 -6.89 -19.48
C ALA A 316 3.72 -6.21 -20.83
N LYS A 317 3.00 -6.88 -21.76
CA LYS A 317 2.58 -6.30 -23.05
C LYS A 317 1.09 -5.99 -23.10
N TRP A 318 0.75 -4.69 -23.16
CA TRP A 318 -0.63 -4.23 -23.36
C TRP A 318 -1.14 -4.40 -24.79
N ALA A 319 -0.28 -4.15 -25.77
CA ALA A 319 -0.68 -4.13 -27.18
C ALA A 319 -1.23 -5.49 -27.65
N GLY A 320 -2.43 -5.47 -28.24
CA GLY A 320 -3.10 -6.66 -28.76
C GLY A 320 -3.73 -7.58 -27.69
N THR A 321 -3.76 -7.15 -26.43
CA THR A 321 -4.35 -7.88 -25.31
C THR A 321 -5.33 -7.04 -24.46
N GLU A 322 -5.17 -5.71 -24.44
CA GLU A 322 -5.96 -4.79 -23.60
C GLU A 322 -7.43 -4.64 -24.03
N GLU A 323 -8.35 -4.50 -23.07
CA GLU A 323 -9.78 -4.26 -23.33
C GLU A 323 -10.11 -2.87 -23.88
N PHE A 324 -9.39 -1.81 -23.45
CA PHE A 324 -9.47 -0.44 -23.97
C PHE A 324 -8.29 0.43 -23.49
N PRO A 325 -7.82 1.39 -24.32
CA PRO A 325 -6.68 2.23 -23.98
C PRO A 325 -7.05 3.33 -22.97
N LEU A 326 -6.08 3.71 -22.14
CA LEU A 326 -6.05 4.92 -21.27
C LEU A 326 -7.10 5.05 -20.16
N THR A 327 -8.22 4.34 -20.19
CA THR A 327 -9.23 4.33 -19.11
C THR A 327 -9.16 3.05 -18.32
N GLU A 328 -9.56 3.05 -17.05
CA GLU A 328 -9.56 1.88 -16.16
C GLU A 328 -10.89 1.77 -15.42
N ARG A 329 -11.22 0.54 -15.00
CA ARG A 329 -12.36 0.30 -14.10
C ARG A 329 -11.97 0.66 -12.68
N GLY A 330 -12.96 0.90 -11.84
CA GLY A 330 -12.71 0.98 -10.42
C GLY A 330 -13.94 0.96 -9.53
N LEU A 331 -13.69 0.59 -8.28
CA LEU A 331 -14.67 0.50 -7.20
C LEU A 331 -13.94 0.57 -5.85
N ASP A 332 -14.70 0.92 -4.80
CA ASP A 332 -14.25 0.77 -3.43
C ASP A 332 -14.66 -0.59 -2.88
N VAL A 333 -13.73 -1.29 -2.23
CA VAL A 333 -14.07 -2.43 -1.40
C VAL A 333 -14.97 -1.96 -0.27
N THR A 334 -16.07 -2.66 -0.03
CA THR A 334 -17.03 -2.35 1.04
C THR A 334 -16.34 -2.10 2.38
N LYS A 335 -16.85 -1.10 3.12
CA LYS A 335 -16.43 -0.78 4.49
C LYS A 335 -17.33 -1.45 5.54
N ASP A 336 -18.36 -2.19 5.12
CA ASP A 336 -19.24 -2.90 6.05
C ASP A 336 -18.46 -4.03 6.75
N PRO A 337 -18.28 -3.97 8.09
CA PRO A 337 -17.49 -4.96 8.82
C PRO A 337 -18.07 -6.38 8.78
N ASN A 338 -19.36 -6.53 8.47
CA ASN A 338 -20.03 -7.83 8.34
C ASN A 338 -19.85 -8.47 6.96
N CYS A 339 -19.27 -7.72 6.03
CA CYS A 339 -19.19 -8.08 4.63
C CYS A 339 -17.82 -8.68 4.32
N LYS A 340 -17.75 -10.01 4.22
CA LYS A 340 -16.48 -10.73 3.95
C LYS A 340 -16.30 -11.14 2.51
N LYS A 341 -17.33 -11.01 1.68
CA LYS A 341 -17.31 -11.38 0.26
C LYS A 341 -17.99 -10.31 -0.57
N MET A 342 -17.38 -9.98 -1.69
CA MET A 342 -17.97 -9.17 -2.76
C MET A 342 -17.84 -9.92 -4.08
N ARG A 343 -18.74 -9.67 -5.01
CA ARG A 343 -18.62 -10.15 -6.38
C ARG A 343 -18.77 -9.00 -7.35
N VAL A 344 -17.93 -8.97 -8.36
CA VAL A 344 -17.95 -8.00 -9.45
C VAL A 344 -18.09 -8.78 -10.74
N ARG A 345 -19.22 -8.61 -11.44
CA ARG A 345 -19.44 -9.19 -12.76
C ARG A 345 -19.30 -8.08 -13.80
N ASP A 346 -18.29 -8.21 -14.63
CA ASP A 346 -17.96 -7.29 -15.71
C ASP A 346 -18.18 -7.93 -17.08
N ILE A 347 -18.25 -7.09 -18.11
CA ILE A 347 -18.21 -7.51 -19.51
C ILE A 347 -16.93 -6.95 -20.12
N PHE A 348 -16.14 -7.80 -20.79
CA PHE A 348 -14.91 -7.36 -21.44
C PHE A 348 -15.21 -6.27 -22.48
N ALA A 349 -14.34 -5.26 -22.55
CA ALA A 349 -14.53 -4.06 -23.38
C ALA A 349 -15.72 -3.15 -22.97
N ASP A 350 -16.39 -3.40 -21.84
CA ASP A 350 -17.40 -2.49 -21.29
C ASP A 350 -16.77 -1.25 -20.62
N ARG A 351 -16.35 -0.30 -21.47
CA ARG A 351 -15.54 0.84 -21.06
C ARG A 351 -16.25 1.75 -20.04
N PRO A 352 -15.66 2.02 -18.86
CA PRO A 352 -16.23 2.91 -17.86
C PRO A 352 -16.19 4.37 -18.30
N GLN A 353 -17.19 5.14 -17.86
CA GLN A 353 -17.30 6.58 -18.10
C GLN A 353 -17.91 7.25 -16.85
N PRO A 354 -17.14 8.04 -16.08
CA PRO A 354 -15.72 8.39 -16.27
C PRO A 354 -14.75 7.23 -15.96
N THR A 355 -13.45 7.44 -16.19
CA THR A 355 -12.41 6.48 -15.77
C THR A 355 -12.43 6.28 -14.25
N GLY A 356 -12.10 5.08 -13.78
CA GLY A 356 -12.15 4.72 -12.37
C GLY A 356 -13.57 4.45 -11.85
N THR A 357 -14.54 4.19 -12.72
CA THR A 357 -15.86 3.67 -12.30
C THR A 357 -16.05 2.26 -12.82
N ALA A 358 -17.15 1.63 -12.42
CA ALA A 358 -17.61 0.41 -13.07
C ALA A 358 -18.03 0.69 -14.53
N GLY A 359 -18.06 -0.35 -15.35
CA GLY A 359 -18.62 -0.28 -16.69
C GLY A 359 -20.16 -0.17 -16.64
N PRO A 360 -20.81 0.35 -17.70
CA PRO A 360 -22.27 0.47 -17.80
C PRO A 360 -23.05 -0.84 -17.54
N HIS A 361 -22.45 -1.99 -17.82
CA HIS A 361 -23.06 -3.32 -17.66
C HIS A 361 -22.51 -4.09 -16.46
N SER A 362 -21.61 -3.48 -15.69
CA SER A 362 -21.06 -4.09 -14.48
C SER A 362 -22.12 -4.28 -13.41
N VAL A 363 -22.07 -5.42 -12.72
CA VAL A 363 -22.90 -5.71 -11.54
C VAL A 363 -21.99 -5.93 -10.34
N ILE A 364 -22.19 -5.14 -9.28
CA ILE A 364 -21.43 -5.24 -8.02
C ILE A 364 -22.37 -5.74 -6.93
N GLU A 365 -22.07 -6.91 -6.39
CA GLU A 365 -22.81 -7.56 -5.32
C GLU A 365 -21.98 -7.49 -4.03
N ASN A 366 -22.47 -6.74 -3.05
CA ASN A 366 -21.87 -6.70 -1.71
C ASN A 366 -22.46 -7.81 -0.84
N CYS A 367 -21.61 -8.41 -0.01
CA CYS A 367 -21.99 -9.31 1.08
C CYS A 367 -22.67 -10.58 0.58
N VAL A 368 -22.09 -11.14 -0.49
CA VAL A 368 -22.49 -12.42 -1.05
C VAL A 368 -22.33 -13.49 0.03
N LYS A 369 -23.34 -14.37 0.17
CA LYS A 369 -23.36 -15.41 1.19
C LYS A 369 -22.35 -16.53 0.88
#